data_AF-A0A511CVN1-F1
#
_entry.id   AF-A0A511CVN1-F1
#
_cell.length_a   1.000
_cell.length_b   1.000
_cell.length_c   1.000
_cell.angle_alpha   90.00
_cell.angle_beta   90.00
_cell.angle_gamma   90.00
#
_symmetry.space_group_name_H-M   'P 1'
#
loop_
_entity.id
_entity.type
_entity.pdbx_description
1 polymer ?
#
loop_
_entity_poly.entity_id
_entity_poly.type
_entity_poly.pdbx_seq_one_letter_code
_entity_poly.pdbx_strand_id
1 'polypeptide(L)'
;MFTEHLLGDRKAPFAPIAKHIAHKHVSLGITAEQYTIVGRHLLGAVREVLGQAVTDEAHAAWDEVYWLLACQLIAAEARLYQQGDIDPAQPWRPWRVAKRIDDADDAATFTLVPDDDGPVPDFRPGQYVSVMVTLPDGRRQPRQYSLSQGPGRGSLRITVRRVRGENGAPDGEVSDRLHEHVHTDDVLLLGPPAGDLTLDSGDVPVVLVSGGCQPIASTPRSSGPECSTPRRCPRSRTGRLVTVRRRVRRRIQQRQHRLPPGCGRRWCRGPGSTPGPARCASRRSGCRPARSPSPGSARGGLRGHRVLLA
;
A
#
# COMPACT_ATOMS: atom_id res chain seq x y z
N MET A 1 6.98 -1.03 -24.67
CA MET A 1 7.43 -1.18 -23.25
C MET A 1 8.24 -2.45 -22.98
N PHE A 2 7.69 -3.66 -23.14
CA PHE A 2 8.44 -4.92 -22.98
C PHE A 2 9.28 -5.27 -24.21
N THR A 3 8.76 -5.03 -25.42
CA THR A 3 9.50 -5.19 -26.69
C THR A 3 10.80 -4.38 -26.71
N GLU A 4 10.76 -3.10 -26.30
CA GLU A 4 11.98 -2.26 -26.15
C GLU A 4 12.99 -2.84 -25.16
N HIS A 5 12.53 -3.57 -24.13
CA HIS A 5 13.42 -4.24 -23.19
C HIS A 5 14.10 -5.45 -23.85
N LEU A 6 13.36 -6.23 -24.65
CA LEU A 6 13.93 -7.36 -25.42
C LEU A 6 14.95 -6.89 -26.46
N LEU A 7 14.70 -5.74 -27.09
CA LEU A 7 15.60 -5.15 -28.08
C LEU A 7 16.83 -4.45 -27.47
N GLY A 8 16.88 -4.29 -26.15
CA GLY A 8 17.99 -3.60 -25.47
C GLY A 8 17.94 -2.06 -25.54
N ASP A 9 16.92 -1.50 -26.20
CA ASP A 9 16.78 -0.06 -26.44
C ASP A 9 16.34 0.75 -25.19
N ARG A 10 15.99 0.06 -24.11
CA ARG A 10 15.39 0.68 -22.93
C ARG A 10 16.42 1.13 -21.90
N LYS A 11 16.39 2.43 -21.56
CA LYS A 11 17.20 3.02 -20.47
C LYS A 11 16.77 2.61 -19.06
N ALA A 12 15.49 2.28 -18.85
CA ALA A 12 14.94 1.92 -17.54
C ALA A 12 14.66 0.40 -17.46
N PRO A 13 15.00 -0.27 -16.35
CA PRO A 13 14.84 -1.72 -16.22
C PRO A 13 13.35 -2.11 -16.18
N PHE A 14 13.00 -3.22 -16.85
CA PHE A 14 11.64 -3.77 -16.83
C PHE A 14 11.33 -4.57 -15.55
N ALA A 15 12.35 -5.16 -14.93
CA ALA A 15 12.19 -6.03 -13.76
C ALA A 15 11.37 -5.43 -12.59
N PRO A 16 11.53 -4.15 -12.20
CA PRO A 16 10.68 -3.55 -11.17
C PRO A 16 9.20 -3.48 -11.57
N ILE A 17 8.90 -3.27 -12.86
CA ILE A 17 7.53 -3.23 -13.36
C ILE A 17 6.93 -4.64 -13.32
N ALA A 18 7.66 -5.64 -13.82
CA ALA A 18 7.24 -7.03 -13.78
C ALA A 18 6.97 -7.50 -12.34
N LYS A 19 7.85 -7.13 -11.39
CA LYS A 19 7.67 -7.43 -9.97
C LYS A 19 6.38 -6.82 -9.41
N HIS A 20 6.10 -5.55 -9.74
CA HIS A 20 4.89 -4.88 -9.29
C HIS A 20 3.62 -5.56 -9.84
N ILE A 21 3.63 -5.93 -11.13
CA ILE A 21 2.54 -6.67 -11.78
C ILE A 21 2.35 -8.04 -11.11
N ALA A 22 3.42 -8.80 -10.88
CA ALA A 22 3.34 -10.11 -10.25
C ALA A 22 2.71 -10.05 -8.84
N HIS A 23 3.06 -9.05 -8.03
CA HIS A 23 2.40 -8.85 -6.74
C HIS A 23 0.90 -8.54 -6.88
N LYS A 24 0.51 -7.75 -7.90
CA LYS A 24 -0.90 -7.48 -8.16
C LYS A 24 -1.64 -8.77 -8.57
N HIS A 25 -1.05 -9.57 -9.44
CA HIS A 25 -1.61 -10.85 -9.91
C HIS A 25 -1.79 -11.85 -8.76
N VAL A 26 -0.76 -12.04 -7.92
CA VAL A 26 -0.86 -12.91 -6.73
C VAL A 26 -1.93 -12.43 -5.76
N SER A 27 -2.06 -11.11 -5.55
CA SER A 27 -3.13 -10.56 -4.71
C SER A 27 -4.53 -10.85 -5.25
N LEU A 28 -4.66 -11.18 -6.53
CA LEU A 28 -5.92 -11.48 -7.20
C LEU A 28 -6.12 -12.98 -7.44
N GLY A 29 -5.14 -13.82 -7.08
CA GLY A 29 -5.22 -15.25 -7.33
C GLY A 29 -5.10 -15.62 -8.81
N ILE A 30 -4.34 -14.86 -9.59
CA ILE A 30 -4.13 -15.18 -11.00
C ILE A 30 -3.32 -16.47 -11.13
N THR A 31 -3.73 -17.34 -12.05
CA THR A 31 -3.09 -18.64 -12.30
C THR A 31 -2.47 -18.70 -13.70
N ALA A 32 -1.52 -19.62 -13.89
CA ALA A 32 -0.83 -19.80 -15.16
C ALA A 32 -1.80 -20.14 -16.32
N GLU A 33 -2.84 -20.93 -16.06
CA GLU A 33 -3.83 -21.32 -17.06
C GLU A 33 -4.58 -20.12 -17.65
N GLN A 34 -4.82 -19.07 -16.86
CA GLN A 34 -5.51 -17.86 -17.30
C GLN A 34 -4.73 -17.09 -18.36
N TYR A 35 -3.40 -17.22 -18.44
CA TYR A 35 -2.61 -16.61 -19.51
C TYR A 35 -3.01 -17.16 -20.88
N THR A 36 -3.28 -18.46 -21.01
CA THR A 36 -3.75 -19.03 -22.28
C THR A 36 -5.06 -18.39 -22.74
N ILE A 37 -5.97 -18.10 -21.82
CA ILE A 37 -7.25 -17.44 -22.10
C ILE A 37 -7.00 -15.99 -22.53
N VAL A 38 -6.19 -15.25 -21.77
CA VAL A 38 -5.87 -13.84 -22.05
C VAL A 38 -5.17 -13.71 -23.41
N GLY A 39 -4.15 -14.52 -23.69
CA GLY A 39 -3.42 -14.49 -24.95
C GLY A 39 -4.32 -14.71 -26.16
N ARG A 40 -5.17 -15.75 -26.09
CA ARG A 40 -6.15 -16.04 -27.16
C ARG A 40 -7.06 -14.85 -27.46
N HIS A 41 -7.70 -14.29 -26.43
CA HIS A 41 -8.66 -13.21 -26.64
C HIS A 41 -7.99 -11.88 -26.96
N LEU A 42 -6.81 -11.60 -26.42
CA LEU A 42 -6.04 -10.40 -26.72
C LEU A 42 -5.60 -10.38 -28.18
N LEU A 43 -4.92 -11.43 -28.64
CA LEU A 43 -4.42 -11.51 -30.02
C LEU A 43 -5.59 -11.58 -31.03
N GLY A 44 -6.67 -12.29 -30.66
CA GLY A 44 -7.91 -12.30 -31.43
C GLY A 44 -8.52 -10.89 -31.60
N ALA A 45 -8.64 -10.13 -30.51
CA ALA A 45 -9.17 -8.76 -30.56
C ALA A 45 -8.25 -7.82 -31.37
N VAL A 46 -6.93 -7.96 -31.27
CA VAL A 46 -5.99 -7.18 -32.09
C VAL A 46 -6.20 -7.45 -33.58
N ARG A 47 -6.37 -8.74 -33.97
CA ARG A 47 -6.66 -9.11 -35.36
C ARG A 47 -8.03 -8.59 -35.82
N GLU A 48 -9.04 -8.62 -34.97
CA GLU A 48 -10.38 -8.11 -35.28
C GLU A 48 -10.37 -6.59 -35.54
N VAL A 49 -9.69 -5.82 -34.68
CA VAL A 49 -9.67 -4.36 -34.75
C VAL A 49 -8.78 -3.85 -35.89
N LEU A 50 -7.61 -4.44 -36.08
CA LEU A 50 -6.63 -3.97 -37.07
C LEU A 50 -6.78 -4.65 -38.44
N GLY A 51 -7.54 -5.74 -38.53
CA GLY A 51 -7.84 -6.44 -39.77
C GLY A 51 -6.58 -6.82 -40.56
N GLN A 52 -6.55 -6.46 -41.83
CA GLN A 52 -5.44 -6.78 -42.76
C GLN A 52 -4.10 -6.13 -42.40
N ALA A 53 -4.08 -5.15 -41.49
CA ALA A 53 -2.81 -4.57 -41.01
C ALA A 53 -2.00 -5.57 -40.15
N VAL A 54 -2.63 -6.62 -39.62
CA VAL A 54 -1.95 -7.69 -38.89
C VAL A 54 -1.56 -8.78 -39.87
N THR A 55 -0.35 -8.67 -40.42
CA THR A 55 0.25 -9.74 -41.22
C THR A 55 0.48 -10.99 -40.36
N ASP A 56 0.61 -12.16 -40.99
CA ASP A 56 0.87 -13.39 -40.25
C ASP A 56 2.23 -13.36 -39.53
N GLU A 57 3.23 -12.70 -40.12
CA GLU A 57 4.52 -12.43 -39.48
C GLU A 57 4.36 -11.54 -38.24
N ALA A 58 3.61 -10.45 -38.33
CA ALA A 58 3.36 -9.57 -37.20
C ALA A 58 2.60 -10.31 -36.09
N HIS A 59 1.60 -11.14 -36.45
CA HIS A 59 0.87 -11.96 -35.49
C HIS A 59 1.79 -12.95 -34.76
N ALA A 60 2.64 -13.67 -35.50
CA ALA A 60 3.60 -14.61 -34.91
C ALA A 60 4.56 -13.91 -33.95
N ALA A 61 5.10 -12.75 -34.35
CA ALA A 61 5.98 -11.96 -33.48
C ALA A 61 5.28 -11.49 -32.20
N TRP A 62 4.01 -11.08 -32.28
CA TRP A 62 3.23 -10.71 -31.10
C TRP A 62 2.90 -11.90 -30.19
N ASP A 63 2.65 -13.07 -30.76
CA ASP A 63 2.45 -14.31 -29.99
C ASP A 63 3.72 -14.70 -29.21
N GLU A 64 4.89 -14.63 -29.85
CA GLU A 64 6.18 -14.87 -29.18
C GLU A 64 6.44 -13.87 -28.04
N VAL A 65 6.24 -12.58 -28.30
CA VAL A 65 6.43 -11.53 -27.28
C VAL A 65 5.45 -11.72 -26.12
N TYR A 66 4.21 -12.11 -26.41
CA TYR A 66 3.22 -12.42 -25.39
C TYR A 66 3.70 -13.55 -24.49
N TRP A 67 4.13 -14.68 -25.06
CA TRP A 67 4.58 -15.83 -24.28
C TRP A 67 5.87 -15.58 -23.51
N LEU A 68 6.81 -14.81 -24.07
CA LEU A 68 8.01 -14.38 -23.34
C LEU A 68 7.65 -13.58 -22.09
N LEU A 69 6.69 -12.66 -22.17
CA LEU A 69 6.23 -11.90 -21.01
C LEU A 69 5.43 -12.78 -20.03
N ALA A 70 4.52 -13.61 -20.55
CA ALA A 70 3.69 -14.50 -19.76
C ALA A 70 4.55 -15.45 -18.91
N CYS A 71 5.53 -16.12 -19.51
CA CYS A 71 6.44 -17.02 -18.81
C CYS A 71 7.24 -16.30 -17.71
N GLN A 72 7.69 -15.07 -17.95
CA GLN A 72 8.39 -14.28 -16.92
C GLN A 72 7.49 -13.94 -15.73
N LEU A 73 6.23 -13.55 -15.98
CA LEU A 73 5.27 -13.23 -14.93
C LEU A 73 4.83 -14.49 -14.17
N ILE A 74 4.51 -15.59 -14.87
CA ILE A 74 4.18 -16.88 -14.27
C ILE A 74 5.29 -17.34 -13.32
N ALA A 75 6.55 -17.26 -13.76
CA ALA A 75 7.69 -17.61 -12.93
C ALA A 75 7.87 -16.67 -11.72
N ALA A 76 7.55 -15.39 -11.86
CA ALA A 76 7.60 -14.44 -10.74
C ALA A 76 6.46 -14.70 -9.73
N GLU A 77 5.26 -14.98 -10.20
CA GLU A 77 4.08 -15.30 -9.41
C GLU A 77 4.23 -16.61 -8.67
N ALA A 78 4.73 -17.67 -9.33
CA ALA A 78 5.02 -18.95 -8.71
C ALA A 78 5.96 -18.82 -7.50
N ARG A 79 7.01 -17.98 -7.62
CA ARG A 79 7.92 -17.69 -6.49
C ARG A 79 7.21 -16.98 -5.36
N LEU A 80 6.31 -16.04 -5.66
CA LEU A 80 5.55 -15.31 -4.64
C LEU A 80 4.53 -16.21 -3.93
N TYR A 81 3.82 -17.07 -4.66
CA TYR A 81 2.94 -18.07 -4.06
C TYR A 81 3.72 -19.02 -3.16
N GLN A 82 4.87 -19.55 -3.63
CA GLN A 82 5.74 -20.41 -2.84
C GLN A 82 6.28 -19.72 -1.58
N GLN A 83 6.72 -18.46 -1.68
CA GLN A 83 7.23 -17.69 -0.54
C GLN A 83 6.18 -17.42 0.53
N GLY A 84 4.91 -17.28 0.12
CA GLY A 84 3.80 -17.07 1.03
C GLY A 84 3.14 -18.36 1.52
N ASP A 85 3.62 -19.52 1.10
CA ASP A 85 2.99 -20.83 1.35
C ASP A 85 1.51 -20.86 0.93
N ILE A 86 1.23 -20.32 -0.27
CA ILE A 86 -0.12 -20.17 -0.82
C ILE A 86 -0.29 -21.15 -1.96
N ASP A 87 -1.34 -21.97 -1.88
CA ASP A 87 -1.82 -22.76 -3.01
C ASP A 87 -2.47 -21.82 -4.05
N PRO A 88 -1.92 -21.72 -5.28
CA PRO A 88 -2.51 -20.92 -6.35
C PRO A 88 -3.93 -21.37 -6.75
N ALA A 89 -4.31 -22.63 -6.47
CA ALA A 89 -5.66 -23.12 -6.71
C ALA A 89 -6.67 -22.61 -5.67
N GLN A 90 -6.21 -22.23 -4.48
CA GLN A 90 -7.03 -21.70 -3.39
C GLN A 90 -6.43 -20.42 -2.79
N PRO A 91 -6.27 -19.34 -3.58
CA PRO A 91 -5.58 -18.14 -3.13
C PRO A 91 -6.44 -17.25 -2.21
N TRP A 92 -7.73 -17.56 -2.06
CA TRP A 92 -8.68 -16.81 -1.24
C TRP A 92 -8.97 -17.58 0.04
N ARG A 93 -8.64 -16.99 1.18
CA ARG A 93 -8.91 -17.55 2.51
C ARG A 93 -10.06 -16.80 3.18
N PRO A 94 -10.95 -17.47 3.95
CA PRO A 94 -11.96 -16.81 4.77
C PRO A 94 -11.34 -16.15 6.01
N TRP A 95 -11.79 -14.92 6.31
CA TRP A 95 -11.38 -14.12 7.46
C TRP A 95 -12.59 -13.49 8.12
N ARG A 96 -12.71 -13.68 9.43
CA ARG A 96 -13.77 -13.08 10.22
C ARG A 96 -13.41 -11.65 10.64
N VAL A 97 -14.40 -10.76 10.59
CA VAL A 97 -14.30 -9.39 11.11
C VAL A 97 -14.39 -9.42 12.63
N ALA A 98 -13.25 -9.54 13.30
CA ALA A 98 -13.18 -9.53 14.77
C ALA A 98 -13.60 -8.18 15.38
N LYS A 99 -13.42 -7.08 14.63
CA LYS A 99 -13.83 -5.74 15.09
C LYS A 99 -14.01 -4.77 13.94
N ARG A 100 -15.10 -4.00 13.97
CA ARG A 100 -15.32 -2.79 13.16
C ARG A 100 -15.26 -1.53 14.02
N ILE A 101 -14.67 -0.46 13.49
CA ILE A 101 -14.67 0.89 14.07
C ILE A 101 -15.01 1.87 12.96
N ASP A 102 -16.11 2.62 13.12
CA ASP A 102 -16.45 3.71 12.22
C ASP A 102 -15.75 5.00 12.66
N ASP A 103 -14.94 5.56 11.77
CA ASP A 103 -14.20 6.81 11.95
C ASP A 103 -14.98 7.99 11.35
N ALA A 104 -14.85 9.19 11.92
CA ALA A 104 -15.66 10.38 11.60
C ALA A 104 -15.49 10.98 10.18
N ASP A 105 -14.65 10.39 9.32
CA ASP A 105 -14.27 10.91 7.99
C ASP A 105 -14.68 9.94 6.84
N ASP A 106 -15.88 9.36 6.92
CA ASP A 106 -16.37 8.33 5.97
C ASP A 106 -15.38 7.16 5.83
N ALA A 107 -14.77 6.75 6.93
CA ALA A 107 -13.83 5.65 6.96
C ALA A 107 -14.27 4.62 8.00
N ALA A 108 -14.11 3.34 7.66
CA ALA A 108 -14.34 2.24 8.58
C ALA A 108 -13.08 1.39 8.65
N THR A 109 -12.67 1.05 9.87
CA THR A 109 -11.50 0.22 10.14
C THR A 109 -11.95 -1.18 10.56
N PHE A 110 -11.47 -2.19 9.85
CA PHE A 110 -11.79 -3.60 10.08
C PHE A 110 -10.54 -4.32 10.61
N THR A 111 -10.67 -4.97 11.76
CA THR A 111 -9.67 -5.92 12.26
C THR A 111 -10.14 -7.32 11.91
N LEU A 112 -9.27 -8.06 11.23
CA LEU A 112 -9.58 -9.33 10.58
C LEU A 112 -8.72 -10.43 11.22
N VAL A 113 -9.34 -11.56 11.53
CA VAL A 113 -8.66 -12.78 11.99
C VAL A 113 -9.05 -13.92 11.05
N PRO A 114 -8.19 -14.95 10.87
CA PRO A 114 -8.56 -16.10 10.07
C PRO A 114 -9.79 -16.78 10.65
N ASP A 115 -10.71 -17.18 9.78
CA ASP A 115 -11.95 -17.85 10.19
C ASP A 115 -11.74 -19.33 10.54
N ASP A 116 -10.64 -19.90 10.04
CA ASP A 116 -10.18 -21.28 10.25
C ASP A 116 -9.25 -21.44 11.47
N ASP A 117 -9.12 -20.40 12.31
CA ASP A 117 -8.20 -20.31 13.47
C ASP A 117 -6.72 -20.60 13.16
N GLY A 118 -6.34 -20.64 11.88
CA GLY A 118 -4.95 -20.85 11.48
C GLY A 118 -4.07 -19.61 11.73
N PRO A 119 -2.76 -19.70 11.48
CA PRO A 119 -1.85 -18.58 11.69
C PRO A 119 -2.16 -17.40 10.77
N VAL A 120 -1.93 -16.19 11.26
CA VAL A 120 -1.92 -14.97 10.45
C VAL A 120 -0.61 -14.91 9.68
N PRO A 121 -0.63 -14.84 8.34
CA PRO A 121 0.58 -14.72 7.54
C PRO A 121 1.40 -13.49 7.94
N ASP A 122 2.72 -13.62 7.94
CA ASP A 122 3.58 -12.46 8.15
C ASP A 122 3.47 -11.50 6.95
N PHE A 123 3.75 -10.21 7.20
CA PHE A 123 3.71 -9.19 6.16
C PHE A 123 4.67 -8.05 6.46
N ARG A 124 5.03 -7.31 5.43
CA ARG A 124 5.89 -6.14 5.56
C ARG A 124 5.09 -4.84 5.57
N PRO A 125 5.46 -3.87 6.42
CA PRO A 125 4.97 -2.50 6.36
C PRO A 125 4.91 -1.93 4.93
N GLY A 126 3.69 -1.63 4.45
CA GLY A 126 3.44 -1.09 3.10
C GLY A 126 2.71 -2.06 2.17
N GLN A 127 2.63 -3.34 2.52
CA GLN A 127 1.82 -4.32 1.80
C GLN A 127 0.32 -4.09 1.95
N TYR A 128 -0.44 -4.73 1.07
CA TYR A 128 -1.90 -4.69 1.01
C TYR A 128 -2.46 -6.12 0.89
N VAL A 129 -3.75 -6.25 1.17
CA VAL A 129 -4.53 -7.46 0.87
C VAL A 129 -5.66 -7.11 -0.09
N SER A 130 -6.05 -8.06 -0.94
CA SER A 130 -7.29 -7.93 -1.71
C SER A 130 -8.44 -8.47 -0.87
N VAL A 131 -9.52 -7.71 -0.78
CA VAL A 131 -10.79 -8.16 -0.21
C VAL A 131 -11.74 -8.43 -1.36
N MET A 132 -12.24 -9.66 -1.43
CA MET A 132 -13.25 -10.06 -2.40
C MET A 132 -14.64 -9.84 -1.82
N VAL A 133 -15.48 -9.12 -2.55
CA VAL A 133 -16.86 -8.85 -2.18
C VAL A 133 -17.80 -9.35 -3.26
N THR A 134 -18.86 -10.05 -2.86
CA THR A 134 -19.97 -10.42 -3.74
C THR A 134 -21.01 -9.29 -3.75
N LEU A 135 -21.27 -8.73 -4.92
CA LEU A 135 -22.26 -7.69 -5.14
C LEU A 135 -23.68 -8.27 -5.22
N PRO A 136 -24.74 -7.45 -5.08
CA PRO A 136 -26.13 -7.92 -5.16
C PRO A 136 -26.49 -8.66 -6.46
N ASP A 137 -25.83 -8.32 -7.57
CA ASP A 137 -26.00 -8.97 -8.87
C ASP A 137 -25.22 -10.29 -9.02
N GLY A 138 -24.56 -10.76 -7.96
CA GLY A 138 -23.76 -11.98 -7.94
C GLY A 138 -22.31 -11.80 -8.44
N ARG A 139 -21.94 -10.65 -9.00
CA ARG A 139 -20.54 -10.41 -9.41
C ARG A 139 -19.62 -10.38 -8.20
N ARG A 140 -18.46 -11.02 -8.34
CA ARG A 140 -17.38 -10.96 -7.35
C ARG A 140 -16.38 -9.88 -7.75
N GLN A 141 -16.17 -8.92 -6.86
CA GLN A 141 -15.30 -7.76 -7.08
C GLN A 141 -14.18 -7.70 -6.04
N PRO A 142 -12.92 -7.95 -6.42
CA PRO A 142 -11.79 -7.77 -5.53
C PRO A 142 -11.34 -6.30 -5.50
N ARG A 143 -10.98 -5.80 -4.31
CA ARG A 143 -10.30 -4.49 -4.15
C ARG A 143 -9.17 -4.58 -3.15
N GLN A 144 -8.09 -3.88 -3.44
CA GLN A 144 -6.89 -3.88 -2.60
C GLN A 144 -6.98 -2.80 -1.52
N TYR A 145 -6.63 -3.19 -0.29
CA TYR A 145 -6.54 -2.28 0.85
C TYR A 145 -5.19 -2.47 1.55
N SER A 146 -4.46 -1.37 1.74
CA SER A 146 -3.21 -1.36 2.49
C SER A 146 -3.44 -1.81 3.93
N LEU A 147 -2.50 -2.58 4.46
CA LEU A 147 -2.50 -2.98 5.85
C LEU A 147 -2.16 -1.77 6.73
N SER A 148 -3.12 -1.37 7.57
CA SER A 148 -3.05 -0.16 8.40
C SER A 148 -2.52 -0.41 9.82
N GLN A 149 -1.90 -1.57 10.04
CA GLN A 149 -1.17 -1.92 11.25
C GLN A 149 0.19 -2.55 10.96
N GLY A 150 1.07 -2.59 11.96
CA GLY A 150 2.34 -3.33 11.87
C GLY A 150 2.14 -4.85 12.03
N PRO A 151 3.09 -5.66 11.56
CA PRO A 151 3.03 -7.13 11.65
C PRO A 151 3.12 -7.67 13.07
N GLY A 152 2.89 -8.98 13.23
CA GLY A 152 3.04 -9.68 14.52
C GLY A 152 1.95 -9.38 15.56
N ARG A 153 0.77 -8.93 15.13
CA ARG A 153 -0.36 -8.57 16.01
C ARG A 153 -1.45 -9.64 16.09
N GLY A 154 -1.23 -10.82 15.50
CA GLY A 154 -2.22 -11.90 15.45
C GLY A 154 -3.52 -11.54 14.69
N SER A 155 -3.47 -10.52 13.84
CA SER A 155 -4.60 -10.05 13.02
C SER A 155 -4.08 -9.26 11.83
N LEU A 156 -4.96 -9.01 10.87
CA LEU A 156 -4.79 -7.98 9.85
C LEU A 156 -5.71 -6.80 10.14
N ARG A 157 -5.36 -5.62 9.63
CA ARG A 157 -6.22 -4.44 9.74
C ARG A 157 -6.20 -3.65 8.45
N ILE A 158 -7.39 -3.29 8.00
CA ILE A 158 -7.61 -2.43 6.84
C ILE A 158 -8.46 -1.24 7.25
N THR A 159 -8.23 -0.11 6.59
CA THR A 159 -9.07 1.09 6.74
C THR A 159 -9.61 1.45 5.37
N VAL A 160 -10.94 1.39 5.26
CA VAL A 160 -11.69 1.57 4.02
C VAL A 160 -12.36 2.92 4.07
N ARG A 161 -11.97 3.81 3.16
CA ARG A 161 -12.70 5.05 2.93
C ARG A 161 -13.85 4.77 1.97
N ARG A 162 -15.03 5.32 2.27
CA ARG A 162 -16.16 5.31 1.36
C ARG A 162 -15.89 6.19 0.15
N VAL A 163 -16.14 5.66 -1.04
CA VAL A 163 -15.96 6.38 -2.30
C VAL A 163 -17.33 6.84 -2.76
N ARG A 164 -17.59 8.15 -2.65
CA ARG A 164 -18.80 8.76 -3.18
C ARG A 164 -18.60 9.15 -4.64
N GLY A 165 -19.64 8.95 -5.43
CA GLY A 165 -19.74 9.44 -6.78
C GLY A 165 -19.77 10.97 -6.80
N GLU A 166 -19.14 11.57 -7.81
CA GLU A 166 -19.17 13.01 -8.05
C GLU A 166 -19.72 13.26 -9.46
N ASN A 167 -20.42 14.39 -9.65
CA ASN A 167 -20.94 14.81 -10.96
C ASN A 167 -21.85 13.79 -11.66
N GLY A 168 -22.71 13.10 -10.91
CA GLY A 168 -23.63 12.09 -11.43
C GLY A 168 -23.01 10.71 -11.67
N ALA A 169 -21.72 10.53 -11.37
CA ALA A 169 -21.12 9.19 -11.29
C ALA A 169 -21.70 8.41 -10.09
N PRO A 170 -21.78 7.07 -10.16
CA PRO A 170 -22.23 6.24 -9.04
C PRO A 170 -21.19 6.17 -7.91
N ASP A 171 -21.68 5.84 -6.71
CA ASP A 171 -20.84 5.50 -5.55
C ASP A 171 -20.01 4.22 -5.82
N GLY A 172 -18.91 4.07 -5.08
CA GLY A 172 -18.02 2.93 -5.22
C GLY A 172 -18.64 1.64 -4.66
N GLU A 173 -18.99 0.71 -5.55
CA GLU A 173 -19.69 -0.55 -5.22
C GLU A 173 -19.09 -1.30 -4.01
N VAL A 174 -17.77 -1.54 -4.02
CA VAL A 174 -17.12 -2.33 -2.96
C VAL A 174 -16.94 -1.54 -1.67
N SER A 175 -16.56 -0.27 -1.74
CA SER A 175 -16.42 0.54 -0.52
C SER A 175 -17.75 0.72 0.17
N ASP A 176 -18.83 0.92 -0.59
CA ASP A 176 -20.17 1.06 -0.06
C ASP A 176 -20.67 -0.25 0.52
N ARG A 177 -20.44 -1.37 -0.17
CA ARG A 177 -20.81 -2.69 0.35
C ARG A 177 -20.12 -3.01 1.68
N LEU A 178 -18.82 -2.72 1.82
CA LEU A 178 -18.08 -2.91 3.08
C LEU A 178 -18.60 -1.99 4.20
N HIS A 179 -19.03 -0.77 3.87
CA HIS A 179 -19.58 0.17 4.86
C HIS A 179 -20.99 -0.20 5.31
N GLU A 180 -21.85 -0.61 4.38
CA GLU A 180 -23.28 -0.79 4.64
C GLU A 180 -23.65 -2.21 5.10
N HIS A 181 -22.87 -3.24 4.73
CA HIS A 181 -23.28 -4.63 4.89
C HIS A 181 -22.25 -5.52 5.58
N VAL A 182 -21.11 -4.98 6.03
CA VAL A 182 -20.08 -5.78 6.72
C VAL A 182 -19.96 -5.30 8.16
N HIS A 183 -20.27 -6.19 9.08
CA HIS A 183 -20.28 -5.97 10.52
C HIS A 183 -19.28 -6.90 11.21
N THR A 184 -19.16 -6.74 12.52
CA THR A 184 -18.40 -7.70 13.34
C THR A 184 -19.01 -9.09 13.18
N ASP A 185 -18.15 -10.11 13.18
CA ASP A 185 -18.44 -11.53 12.99
C ASP A 185 -18.81 -11.97 11.56
N ASP A 186 -18.96 -11.03 10.61
CA ASP A 186 -19.06 -11.40 9.20
C ASP A 186 -17.73 -11.97 8.66
N VAL A 187 -17.83 -12.82 7.65
CA VAL A 187 -16.69 -13.46 6.98
C VAL A 187 -16.44 -12.80 5.62
N LEU A 188 -15.18 -12.44 5.39
CA LEU A 188 -14.67 -11.89 4.14
C LEU A 188 -13.66 -12.85 3.51
N LEU A 189 -13.63 -12.90 2.19
CA LEU A 189 -12.58 -13.61 1.46
C LEU A 189 -11.42 -12.66 1.17
N LEU A 190 -10.24 -13.01 1.67
CA LEU A 190 -9.01 -12.23 1.45
C LEU A 190 -8.01 -13.02 0.61
N GLY A 191 -7.36 -12.30 -0.31
CA GLY A 191 -6.14 -12.75 -0.96
C GLY A 191 -4.93 -12.59 -0.04
N PRO A 192 -3.78 -13.17 -0.39
CA PRO A 192 -2.57 -13.10 0.43
C PRO A 192 -2.04 -11.66 0.54
N PRO A 193 -1.32 -11.32 1.62
CA PRO A 193 -0.56 -10.08 1.69
C PRO A 193 0.42 -9.95 0.52
N ALA A 194 0.33 -8.86 -0.23
CA ALA A 194 1.10 -8.62 -1.43
C ALA A 194 1.59 -7.17 -1.51
N GLY A 195 2.46 -6.90 -2.49
CA GLY A 195 3.04 -5.59 -2.74
C GLY A 195 4.54 -5.55 -2.49
N ASP A 196 5.23 -4.78 -3.32
CA ASP A 196 6.67 -4.54 -3.30
C ASP A 196 7.06 -3.16 -2.77
N LEU A 197 6.09 -2.26 -2.58
CA LEU A 197 6.28 -0.97 -1.92
C LEU A 197 6.35 -1.16 -0.40
N THR A 198 7.48 -1.66 0.07
CA THR A 198 7.68 -1.99 1.49
C THR A 198 8.75 -1.13 2.13
N LEU A 199 8.63 -0.91 3.44
CA LEU A 199 9.66 -0.27 4.23
C LEU A 199 10.70 -1.30 4.68
N ASP A 200 11.95 -1.13 4.24
CA ASP A 200 13.07 -1.94 4.72
C ASP A 200 13.34 -1.68 6.21
N SER A 201 13.76 -2.72 6.93
CA SER A 201 14.25 -2.60 8.30
C SER A 201 15.60 -1.88 8.32
N GLY A 202 15.71 -0.79 9.09
CA GLY A 202 16.97 -0.09 9.32
C GLY A 202 16.81 1.16 10.18
N ASP A 203 17.93 1.83 10.47
CA ASP A 203 18.00 3.02 11.32
C ASP A 203 18.07 4.34 10.53
N VAL A 204 17.94 4.28 9.21
CA VAL A 204 18.01 5.45 8.34
C VAL A 204 16.70 6.25 8.43
N PRO A 205 16.74 7.59 8.58
CA PRO A 205 15.55 8.42 8.58
C PRO A 205 14.73 8.26 7.29
N VAL A 206 13.42 8.13 7.43
CA VAL A 206 12.48 7.91 6.32
C VAL A 206 11.54 9.10 6.19
N VAL A 207 11.27 9.50 4.94
CA VAL A 207 10.23 10.48 4.61
C VAL A 207 9.03 9.74 4.03
N LEU A 208 7.91 9.80 4.74
CA LEU A 208 6.64 9.23 4.31
C LEU A 208 5.74 10.34 3.80
N VAL A 209 5.34 10.27 2.53
CA VAL A 209 4.43 11.25 1.92
C VAL A 209 3.13 10.56 1.54
N SER A 210 2.01 11.01 2.11
CA SER A 210 0.68 10.47 1.81
C SER A 210 -0.33 11.57 1.50
N GLY A 211 -1.25 11.30 0.58
CA GLY A 211 -2.39 12.15 0.28
C GLY A 211 -3.72 11.42 0.43
N GLY A 212 -4.44 11.62 1.53
CA GLY A 212 -5.72 10.94 1.79
C GLY A 212 -5.87 10.43 3.22
N CYS A 213 -6.93 9.66 3.48
CA CYS A 213 -7.25 9.10 4.81
C CYS A 213 -6.53 7.77 5.10
N GLN A 214 -5.79 7.19 4.16
CA GLN A 214 -4.92 6.05 4.44
C GLN A 214 -3.57 6.56 4.95
N PRO A 215 -3.32 6.53 6.27
CA PRO A 215 -1.96 6.74 6.74
C PRO A 215 -1.09 5.58 6.25
N ILE A 216 0.17 5.87 5.95
CA ILE A 216 1.23 4.86 5.85
C ILE A 216 1.51 4.39 7.30
N ALA A 217 0.52 3.77 7.93
CA ALA A 217 0.49 3.45 9.37
C ALA A 217 0.93 2.01 9.62
N SER A 218 2.08 1.65 9.09
CA SER A 218 2.77 0.43 9.50
C SER A 218 4.00 0.75 10.37
N THR A 219 4.14 2.01 10.82
CA THR A 219 5.02 2.33 11.95
C THR A 219 4.38 1.80 13.24
N PRO A 220 5.09 1.04 14.09
CA PRO A 220 4.52 0.56 15.34
C PRO A 220 4.14 1.76 16.22
N ARG A 221 2.84 1.92 16.47
CA ARG A 221 2.35 2.80 17.52
C ARG A 221 2.70 2.11 18.85
N SER A 222 3.73 2.59 19.54
CA SER A 222 4.03 2.14 20.90
C SER A 222 2.97 2.70 21.85
N SER A 223 1.93 1.94 22.13
CA SER A 223 1.23 2.02 23.41
C SER A 223 2.12 1.29 24.42
N GLY A 224 2.92 2.03 25.17
CA GLY A 224 3.70 1.49 26.29
C GLY A 224 2.90 1.57 27.60
N PRO A 225 3.10 0.62 28.53
CA PRO A 225 2.52 0.67 29.87
C PRO A 225 3.20 1.77 30.71
N GLU A 226 2.49 2.31 31.70
CA GLU A 226 3.08 3.17 32.74
C GLU A 226 4.18 2.39 33.46
N CYS A 227 5.44 2.80 33.26
CA CYS A 227 6.58 2.19 33.92
C CYS A 227 7.34 3.28 34.70
N SER A 228 7.11 3.29 36.01
CA SER A 228 7.74 4.15 37.00
C SER A 228 9.11 3.60 37.38
N THR A 229 10.16 3.93 36.62
CA THR A 229 11.56 4.15 37.09
C THR A 229 12.54 4.28 35.91
N PRO A 230 13.62 5.09 36.03
CA PRO A 230 14.52 5.37 34.93
C PRO A 230 15.61 4.30 34.81
N ARG A 231 15.45 3.32 33.92
CA ARG A 231 16.57 2.58 33.31
C ARG A 231 16.51 2.76 31.78
N ARG A 232 17.68 2.98 31.19
CA ARG A 232 17.91 3.33 29.77
C ARG A 232 17.02 2.53 28.80
N CYS A 233 16.06 3.19 28.17
CA CYS A 233 15.39 2.67 26.97
C CYS A 233 16.36 2.69 25.77
N PRO A 234 16.41 1.63 24.94
CA PRO A 234 17.04 1.70 23.62
C PRO A 234 16.32 2.75 22.76
N ARG A 235 17.08 3.56 22.02
CA ARG A 235 16.57 4.66 21.18
C ARG A 235 15.43 4.19 20.27
N SER A 236 14.23 4.71 20.49
CA SER A 236 13.04 4.47 19.67
C SER A 236 13.14 5.19 18.32
N ARG A 237 12.76 4.50 17.23
CA ARG A 237 12.75 4.97 15.83
C ARG A 237 12.03 6.31 15.64
N THR A 238 12.68 7.25 14.93
CA THR A 238 12.08 8.52 14.50
C THR A 238 11.86 8.55 12.99
N GLY A 239 10.64 8.22 12.56
CA GLY A 239 10.17 8.48 11.20
C GLY A 239 9.55 9.88 11.07
N ARG A 240 9.70 10.55 9.91
CA ARG A 240 8.99 11.79 9.60
C ARG A 240 7.87 11.53 8.59
N LEU A 241 6.63 11.65 9.06
CA LEU A 241 5.44 11.64 8.22
C LEU A 241 5.12 13.07 7.75
N VAL A 242 5.08 13.28 6.44
CA VAL A 242 4.64 14.52 5.78
C VAL A 242 3.38 14.20 4.98
N THR A 243 2.21 14.39 5.58
CA THR A 243 0.93 14.24 4.87
C THR A 243 0.68 15.49 4.01
N VAL A 244 0.49 15.33 2.70
CA VAL A 244 0.19 16.41 1.76
C VAL A 244 -1.19 16.19 1.16
N ARG A 245 -2.18 17.00 1.54
CA ARG A 245 -3.44 17.09 0.79
C ARG A 245 -3.30 18.10 -0.36
N ARG A 246 -3.98 17.83 -1.49
CA ARG A 246 -3.86 18.52 -2.78
C ARG A 246 -3.82 20.06 -2.63
N ARG A 247 -2.82 20.66 -3.30
CA ARG A 247 -2.41 22.09 -3.40
C ARG A 247 -1.57 22.68 -2.25
N VAL A 248 -0.29 22.27 -2.18
CA VAL A 248 0.82 23.18 -1.82
C VAL A 248 2.02 22.87 -2.72
N ARG A 249 2.09 23.49 -3.92
CA ARG A 249 3.21 23.30 -4.85
C ARG A 249 4.39 24.27 -4.65
N ARG A 250 4.37 25.16 -3.66
CA ARG A 250 5.48 26.09 -3.37
C ARG A 250 5.63 26.33 -1.87
N ARG A 251 6.34 25.44 -1.16
CA ARG A 251 6.99 25.70 0.16
C ARG A 251 7.65 24.47 0.80
N ILE A 252 7.67 23.31 0.13
CA ILE A 252 8.23 22.06 0.69
C ILE A 252 9.77 22.07 0.72
N GLN A 253 10.46 22.79 -0.17
CA GLN A 253 11.94 22.80 -0.21
C GLN A 253 12.63 23.67 0.86
N GLN A 254 12.02 24.76 1.33
CA GLN A 254 12.73 25.74 2.18
C GLN A 254 12.69 25.47 3.69
N ARG A 255 11.94 24.47 4.18
CA ARG A 255 11.79 24.20 5.63
C ARG A 255 12.18 22.79 6.07
N GLN A 256 12.84 22.01 5.23
CA GLN A 256 13.33 20.67 5.59
C GLN A 256 14.58 20.72 6.52
N HIS A 257 15.34 21.82 6.49
CA HIS A 257 16.64 21.91 7.17
C HIS A 257 16.62 22.39 8.65
N ARG A 258 15.45 22.67 9.26
CA ARG A 258 15.40 23.23 10.63
C ARG A 258 14.35 22.58 11.54
N LEU A 259 14.42 21.26 11.73
CA LEU A 259 13.58 20.61 12.74
C LEU A 259 14.41 19.55 13.50
N PRO A 260 14.35 19.52 14.85
CA PRO A 260 15.07 18.53 15.64
C PRO A 260 14.51 17.11 15.47
N PRO A 261 15.30 16.05 15.78
CA PRO A 261 14.82 14.67 15.85
C PRO A 261 13.75 14.53 16.95
N GLY A 262 12.73 13.69 16.72
CA GLY A 262 11.65 13.41 17.69
C GLY A 262 10.30 14.07 17.41
N CYS A 263 10.22 15.02 16.48
CA CYS A 263 8.97 15.74 16.19
C CYS A 263 8.31 15.28 14.88
N GLY A 264 7.24 14.50 14.99
CA GLY A 264 6.24 14.35 13.93
C GLY A 264 5.30 15.57 13.92
N ARG A 265 5.10 16.22 12.76
CA ARG A 265 4.09 17.28 12.62
C ARG A 265 2.97 16.77 11.72
N ARG A 266 1.78 16.60 12.30
CA ARG A 266 0.54 16.36 11.57
C ARG A 266 -0.08 17.71 11.24
N TRP A 267 -0.36 17.97 9.96
CA TRP A 267 -1.08 19.16 9.51
C TRP A 267 -2.48 18.73 9.07
N CYS A 268 -3.49 19.05 9.88
CA CYS A 268 -4.90 18.85 9.56
C CYS A 268 -5.55 20.22 9.29
N ARG A 269 -6.40 20.30 8.27
CA ARG A 269 -7.28 21.45 8.06
C ARG A 269 -8.72 20.97 8.28
N GLY A 270 -9.42 21.57 9.25
CA GLY A 270 -10.87 21.38 9.40
C GLY A 270 -11.62 22.12 8.29
N PRO A 271 -12.84 21.69 7.91
CA PRO A 271 -13.64 22.42 6.95
C PRO A 271 -14.05 23.77 7.54
N GLY A 272 -13.73 24.87 6.85
CA GLY A 272 -14.30 26.19 7.14
C GLY A 272 -13.40 27.26 7.79
N SER A 273 -12.09 27.05 8.04
CA SER A 273 -11.24 28.11 8.62
C SER A 273 -10.05 28.55 7.76
N THR A 274 -9.83 29.86 7.71
CA THR A 274 -8.67 30.56 7.12
C THR A 274 -7.34 29.99 7.62
N PRO A 275 -6.26 30.01 6.83
CA PRO A 275 -5.00 29.37 7.20
C PRO A 275 -4.27 30.16 8.29
N GLY A 276 -4.50 29.79 9.55
CA GLY A 276 -3.71 30.17 10.72
C GLY A 276 -3.20 28.91 11.45
N PRO A 277 -2.13 28.99 12.24
CA PRO A 277 -1.63 27.85 13.00
C PRO A 277 -2.64 27.47 14.09
N ALA A 278 -3.47 26.46 13.83
CA ALA A 278 -4.35 25.89 14.85
C ALA A 278 -3.49 25.20 15.93
N ARG A 279 -3.55 25.71 17.15
CA ARG A 279 -2.96 25.07 18.34
C ARG A 279 -3.83 23.86 18.69
N CYS A 280 -3.36 22.65 18.41
CA CYS A 280 -3.79 21.50 19.20
C CYS A 280 -3.31 21.72 20.64
N ALA A 281 -4.22 21.63 21.60
CA ALA A 281 -3.90 21.64 23.02
C ALA A 281 -2.87 20.54 23.31
N SER A 282 -1.63 20.95 23.57
CA SER A 282 -0.61 20.08 24.13
C SER A 282 -0.74 20.19 25.64
N ARG A 283 -1.08 19.09 26.33
CA ARG A 283 -0.68 18.93 27.72
C ARG A 283 0.84 18.97 27.73
N ARG A 284 1.42 20.07 28.20
CA ARG A 284 2.86 20.25 28.36
C ARG A 284 3.29 19.50 29.63
N SER A 285 3.92 18.34 29.47
CA SER A 285 4.91 17.89 30.46
C SER A 285 6.25 18.56 30.09
N GLY A 286 6.79 19.34 31.01
CA GLY A 286 7.83 20.34 30.75
C GLY A 286 9.18 19.79 30.32
N CYS A 287 9.81 20.50 29.37
CA CYS A 287 11.26 20.45 29.13
C CYS A 287 11.81 21.88 29.30
N ARG A 288 12.72 22.09 30.27
CA ARG A 288 13.54 23.30 30.38
C ARG A 288 14.64 23.27 29.29
N PRO A 289 15.04 24.42 28.71
CA PRO A 289 16.10 24.45 27.71
C PRO A 289 17.49 24.38 28.37
N ALA A 290 18.33 23.46 27.90
CA ALA A 290 19.77 23.46 28.20
C ALA A 290 20.51 24.44 27.27
N ARG A 291 21.51 25.13 27.82
CA ARG A 291 22.37 26.10 27.13
C ARG A 291 23.19 25.47 26.00
N SER A 292 23.34 26.21 24.91
CA SER A 292 24.15 25.91 23.72
C SER A 292 25.65 26.14 23.95
N PRO A 293 26.55 25.26 23.45
CA PRO A 293 27.92 25.62 23.11
C PRO A 293 28.09 25.94 21.62
N SER A 294 29.13 26.73 21.35
CA SER A 294 29.55 27.42 20.12
C SER A 294 29.95 26.50 18.94
N PRO A 295 30.14 27.04 17.71
CA PRO A 295 30.24 26.25 16.48
C PRO A 295 31.67 25.77 16.20
N GLY A 296 31.85 24.46 16.12
CA GLY A 296 33.03 23.81 15.54
C GLY A 296 32.68 23.24 14.16
N SER A 297 33.54 23.50 13.17
CA SER A 297 33.36 23.09 11.77
C SER A 297 33.33 21.57 11.60
N ALA A 298 32.33 21.04 10.90
CA ALA A 298 32.40 19.72 10.29
C ALA A 298 31.71 19.76 8.91
N ARG A 299 32.54 19.70 7.86
CA ARG A 299 32.10 19.32 6.51
C ARG A 299 31.67 17.84 6.58
N GLY A 300 30.42 17.55 6.23
CA GLY A 300 29.89 16.18 6.17
C GLY A 300 28.87 16.07 5.05
N GLY A 301 29.17 15.26 4.04
CA GLY A 301 28.42 15.14 2.80
C GLY A 301 26.97 14.68 2.97
N LEU A 302 26.11 15.23 2.11
CA LEU A 302 24.73 14.81 1.92
C LEU A 302 24.69 13.35 1.44
N ARG A 303 24.25 12.42 2.29
CA ARG A 303 23.89 11.05 1.88
C ARG A 303 22.42 10.76 2.20
N GLY A 304 21.68 10.49 1.12
CA GLY A 304 20.58 9.52 1.04
C GLY A 304 19.36 9.73 1.95
N HIS A 305 18.43 10.59 1.55
CA HIS A 305 17.04 10.49 2.03
C HIS A 305 16.27 9.53 1.10
N ARG A 306 15.70 8.44 1.64
CA ARG A 306 14.73 7.61 0.91
C ARG A 306 13.33 8.17 1.12
N VAL A 307 12.66 8.50 0.02
CA VAL A 307 11.28 9.00 0.00
C VAL A 307 10.37 7.86 -0.45
N LEU A 308 9.37 7.52 0.37
CA LEU A 308 8.28 6.63 -0.02
C LEU A 308 7.05 7.49 -0.34
N LEU A 309 6.58 7.41 -1.58
CA LEU A 309 5.38 8.09 -2.06
C LEU A 309 4.24 7.07 -2.12
N ALA A 310 3.12 7.39 -1.46
CA ALA A 310 1.85 6.68 -1.59
C ALA A 310 0.75 7.66 -2.05
#